data_AF-A0A1X0Q6A1-F1
#
_entry.id   AF-A0A1X0Q6A1-F1
#
_cell.length_a   1.000
_cell.length_b   1.000
_cell.length_c   1.000
_cell.angle_alpha   90.00
_cell.angle_beta   90.00
_cell.angle_gamma   90.00
#
_symmetry.space_group_name_H-M   'P 1'
#
loop_
_entity.id
_entity.type
_entity.pdbx_description
1 polymer ?
#
loop_
_entity_poly.entity_id
_entity_poly.type
_entity_poly.pdbx_seq_one_letter_code
_entity_poly.pdbx_strand_id
1 'polypeptide(L)'
;MINSTKKTSSTKKTSSTKMTSSVGFQPKITNEWDNYIDKITLMEKTENGTIEAAYTTYDGTHGAIDVVDLRYKAPLKLIKFYEDHMFFKKK
;
A
#
# COMPACT_ATOMS: atom_id res chain seq x y z
N MET A 1 44.58 -11.07 60.63
CA MET A 1 43.12 -10.91 60.62
C MET A 1 42.76 -10.08 59.39
N ILE A 2 42.12 -10.68 58.39
CA ILE A 2 41.77 -10.00 57.13
C ILE A 2 40.28 -9.66 57.21
N ASN A 3 39.97 -8.37 57.27
CA ASN A 3 38.59 -7.88 57.30
C ASN A 3 38.00 -7.78 55.90
N SER A 4 36.89 -8.49 55.70
CA SER A 4 36.00 -8.43 54.54
C SER A 4 35.39 -7.04 54.34
N THR A 5 35.40 -6.55 53.09
CA THR A 5 34.39 -5.60 52.61
C THR A 5 33.79 -6.10 51.30
N LYS A 6 32.55 -6.58 51.40
CA LYS A 6 31.71 -7.08 50.31
C LYS A 6 31.06 -5.87 49.64
N LYS A 7 31.55 -5.44 48.47
CA LYS A 7 30.87 -4.42 47.65
C LYS A 7 29.88 -5.10 46.70
N THR A 8 28.61 -4.96 47.03
CA THR A 8 27.46 -5.30 46.20
C THR A 8 27.39 -4.37 44.99
N SER A 9 27.69 -4.88 43.80
CA SER A 9 27.41 -4.19 42.54
C SER A 9 25.90 -4.26 42.26
N SER A 10 25.22 -3.14 42.52
CA SER A 10 23.84 -2.91 42.08
C SER A 10 23.83 -2.78 40.56
N THR A 11 23.48 -3.86 39.86
CA THR A 11 23.21 -3.82 38.41
C THR A 11 21.88 -3.09 38.22
N LYS A 12 21.97 -1.78 37.96
CA LYS A 12 20.82 -0.96 37.58
C LYS A 12 20.25 -1.52 36.27
N LYS A 13 19.14 -2.27 36.37
CA LYS A 13 18.36 -2.73 35.20
C LYS A 13 17.86 -1.48 34.47
N THR A 14 18.57 -1.07 33.43
CA THR A 14 18.00 -0.22 32.40
C THR A 14 16.97 -1.07 31.67
N SER A 15 15.69 -0.85 32.01
CA SER A 15 14.58 -1.32 31.18
C SER A 15 14.73 -0.64 29.82
N SER A 16 15.33 -1.33 28.85
CA SER A 16 15.21 -0.91 27.46
C SER A 16 13.75 -1.13 27.10
N THR A 17 12.94 -0.07 27.17
CA THR A 17 11.66 -0.05 26.50
C THR A 17 11.97 -0.26 25.03
N LYS A 18 11.82 -1.49 24.55
CA LYS A 18 11.94 -1.83 23.14
C LYS A 18 10.84 -1.05 22.45
N MET A 19 11.17 0.09 21.86
CA MET A 19 10.24 0.83 21.01
C MET A 19 9.88 -0.14 19.90
N THR A 20 8.65 -0.66 19.96
CA THR A 20 8.04 -1.34 18.84
C THR A 20 7.92 -0.28 17.76
N SER A 21 8.89 -0.24 16.85
CA SER A 21 8.72 0.46 15.58
C SER A 21 7.46 -0.13 14.97
N SER A 22 6.36 0.62 14.99
CA SER A 22 5.23 0.27 14.14
C SER A 22 5.81 0.36 12.73
N VAL A 23 6.05 -0.80 12.12
CA VAL A 23 6.38 -0.87 10.71
C VAL A 23 5.08 -0.47 10.03
N GLY A 24 4.89 0.83 9.83
CA GLY A 24 3.77 1.34 9.06
C GLY A 24 3.78 0.62 7.73
N PHE A 25 2.63 0.04 7.36
CA PHE A 25 2.49 -0.54 6.03
C PHE A 25 2.75 0.56 5.00
N GLN A 26 3.92 0.50 4.37
CA GLN A 26 4.27 1.35 3.24
C GLN A 26 4.12 0.51 1.98
N PRO A 27 2.93 0.51 1.36
CA PRO A 27 2.75 -0.24 0.14
C PRO A 27 3.69 0.34 -0.93
N LYS A 28 4.55 -0.52 -1.46
CA LYS A 28 5.46 -0.14 -2.53
C LYS A 28 4.66 -0.09 -3.82
N ILE A 29 4.58 1.10 -4.42
CA ILE A 29 4.06 1.25 -5.78
C ILE A 29 5.06 0.54 -6.72
N THR A 30 4.61 -0.44 -7.50
CA THR A 30 5.48 -1.26 -8.34
C THR A 30 5.43 -0.89 -9.81
N ASN A 31 4.33 -0.30 -10.31
CA ASN A 31 4.11 0.04 -11.73
C ASN A 31 4.28 -1.16 -12.68
N GLU A 32 4.24 -2.38 -12.15
CA GLU A 32 4.56 -3.62 -12.88
C GLU A 32 3.59 -3.89 -14.04
N TRP A 33 2.38 -3.32 -14.00
CA TRP A 33 1.34 -3.53 -15.01
C TRP A 33 1.08 -2.32 -15.89
N ASP A 34 1.79 -1.19 -15.71
CA ASP A 34 1.60 0.00 -16.54
C ASP A 34 1.90 -0.26 -18.03
N ASN A 35 2.83 -1.16 -18.35
CA ASN A 35 3.14 -1.57 -19.72
C ASN A 35 2.36 -2.81 -20.19
N TYR A 36 1.58 -3.44 -19.31
CA TYR A 36 0.79 -4.63 -19.62
C TYR A 36 -0.65 -4.27 -19.97
N ILE A 37 -1.24 -3.35 -19.19
CA ILE A 37 -2.58 -2.84 -19.41
C ILE A 37 -2.56 -1.78 -20.50
N ASP A 38 -3.42 -1.92 -21.51
CA ASP A 38 -3.67 -0.86 -22.48
C ASP A 38 -4.49 0.25 -21.83
N LYS A 39 -5.70 -0.09 -21.35
CA LYS A 39 -6.64 0.83 -20.69
C LYS A 39 -7.57 0.15 -19.69
N ILE A 40 -8.06 0.94 -18.75
CA ILE A 40 -9.21 0.60 -17.91
C ILE A 40 -10.47 0.92 -18.71
N THR A 41 -11.42 0.00 -18.74
CA THR A 41 -12.65 0.13 -19.53
C THR A 41 -13.85 0.50 -18.68
N LEU A 42 -13.91 0.01 -17.44
CA LEU A 42 -15.03 0.23 -16.54
C LEU A 42 -14.56 0.21 -15.09
N MET A 43 -15.21 0.99 -14.25
CA MET A 43 -15.09 0.88 -12.80
C MET A 43 -16.48 0.78 -12.19
N GLU A 44 -16.70 -0.23 -11.35
CA GLU A 44 -17.99 -0.48 -10.72
C GLU A 44 -17.81 -0.72 -9.22
N LYS A 45 -18.78 -0.26 -8.44
CA LYS A 45 -18.83 -0.51 -7.01
C LYS A 45 -19.63 -1.79 -6.76
N THR A 46 -19.00 -2.78 -6.14
CA THR A 46 -19.65 -4.04 -5.79
C THR A 46 -20.63 -3.85 -4.63
N GLU A 47 -21.48 -4.84 -4.40
CA GLU A 47 -22.43 -4.87 -3.26
C GLU A 47 -21.72 -4.74 -1.90
N ASN A 48 -20.49 -5.25 -1.80
CA ASN A 48 -19.66 -5.20 -0.60
C ASN A 48 -18.98 -3.84 -0.40
N GLY A 49 -19.18 -2.90 -1.33
CA GLY A 49 -18.63 -1.56 -1.28
C GLY A 49 -17.19 -1.44 -1.77
N THR A 50 -16.57 -2.53 -2.23
CA THR A 50 -15.29 -2.48 -2.96
C THR A 50 -15.51 -1.93 -4.36
N ILE A 51 -14.44 -1.43 -4.97
CA ILE A 51 -14.49 -0.94 -6.35
C ILE A 51 -13.64 -1.87 -7.19
N GLU A 52 -14.23 -2.46 -8.21
CA GLU A 52 -13.54 -3.29 -9.19
C GLU A 52 -13.38 -2.52 -10.49
N ALA A 53 -12.24 -2.72 -11.15
CA ALA A 53 -11.91 -2.14 -12.43
C ALA A 53 -11.77 -3.25 -13.47
N ALA A 54 -12.54 -3.14 -14.56
CA ALA A 54 -12.32 -3.93 -15.76
C ALA A 54 -11.25 -3.27 -16.62
N TYR A 55 -10.35 -4.06 -17.20
CA TYR A 55 -9.26 -3.57 -18.03
C TYR A 55 -9.07 -4.43 -19.28
N THR A 56 -8.40 -3.84 -20.28
CA THR A 56 -7.95 -4.54 -21.48
C THR A 56 -6.43 -4.40 -21.58
N THR A 57 -5.75 -5.47 -21.95
CA THR A 57 -4.30 -5.53 -22.11
C THR A 57 -3.89 -5.34 -23.57
N TYR A 58 -2.61 -5.11 -23.82
CA TYR A 58 -2.12 -4.85 -25.19
C TYR A 58 -2.28 -6.02 -26.17
N ASP A 59 -2.43 -7.25 -25.66
CA ASP A 59 -2.75 -8.45 -26.43
C ASP A 59 -4.26 -8.61 -26.71
N GLY A 60 -5.10 -7.69 -26.21
CA GLY A 60 -6.55 -7.71 -26.36
C GLY A 60 -7.28 -8.55 -25.30
N THR A 61 -6.58 -9.13 -24.33
CA THR A 61 -7.20 -9.87 -23.23
C THR A 61 -7.96 -8.92 -22.29
N HIS A 62 -9.06 -9.41 -21.71
CA HIS A 62 -9.86 -8.68 -20.74
C HIS A 62 -9.72 -9.29 -19.34
N GLY A 63 -9.70 -8.43 -18.32
CA GLY A 63 -9.65 -8.86 -16.93
C GLY A 63 -10.36 -7.89 -16.00
N ALA A 64 -10.49 -8.30 -14.73
CA ALA A 64 -11.00 -7.48 -13.65
C ALA A 64 -10.03 -7.54 -12.45
N ILE A 65 -9.93 -6.44 -11.71
CA ILE A 65 -9.06 -6.33 -10.53
C ILE A 65 -9.62 -5.31 -9.53
N ASP A 66 -9.38 -5.52 -8.24
CA ASP A 66 -9.67 -4.52 -7.22
C ASP A 66 -8.85 -3.24 -7.49
N VAL A 67 -9.52 -2.10 -7.41
CA VAL A 67 -8.89 -0.78 -7.57
C VAL A 67 -7.76 -0.56 -6.56
N VAL A 68 -7.85 -1.15 -5.37
CA VAL A 68 -6.79 -1.09 -4.37
C VAL A 68 -5.49 -1.66 -4.92
N ASP A 69 -5.53 -2.81 -5.59
CA ASP A 69 -4.34 -3.39 -6.20
C ASP A 69 -3.87 -2.57 -7.41
N LEU A 70 -4.80 -2.04 -8.18
CA LEU A 70 -4.51 -1.26 -9.37
C LEU A 70 -3.74 0.03 -9.05
N ARG A 71 -4.01 0.64 -7.89
CA ARG A 71 -3.24 1.80 -7.37
C ARG A 71 -1.75 1.53 -7.21
N TYR A 72 -1.36 0.28 -7.02
CA TYR A 72 0.06 -0.10 -6.85
C TYR A 72 0.66 -0.65 -8.14
N LYS A 73 -0.12 -1.44 -8.88
CA LYS A 73 0.36 -2.16 -10.07
C LYS A 73 0.35 -1.32 -11.34
N ALA A 74 -0.68 -0.48 -11.54
CA ALA A 74 -0.82 0.34 -12.73
C ALA A 74 -1.42 1.74 -12.41
N PRO A 75 -0.78 2.54 -11.54
CA PRO A 75 -1.32 3.82 -11.12
C PRO A 75 -1.52 4.82 -12.26
N LEU A 76 -0.66 4.79 -13.29
CA LEU A 76 -0.76 5.74 -14.41
C LEU A 76 -2.01 5.47 -15.24
N LYS A 77 -2.34 4.19 -15.46
CA LYS A 77 -3.57 3.79 -16.15
C LYS A 77 -4.82 4.18 -15.37
N LEU A 78 -4.76 4.09 -14.05
CA LEU A 78 -5.84 4.52 -13.16
C LEU A 78 -6.06 6.03 -13.16
N ILE A 79 -4.98 6.82 -13.08
CA ILE A 79 -5.07 8.29 -13.14
C ILE A 79 -5.68 8.72 -14.48
N LYS A 80 -5.19 8.16 -15.58
CA LYS A 80 -5.70 8.46 -16.93
C LYS A 80 -7.21 8.20 -17.03
N PHE A 81 -7.69 7.06 -16.51
CA PHE A 81 -9.12 6.77 -16.50
C PHE A 81 -9.91 7.84 -15.73
N TYR A 82 -9.45 8.27 -14.57
CA TYR A 82 -10.14 9.32 -13.82
C TYR A 82 -10.13 10.66 -14.54
N GLU A 83 -9.01 11.05 -15.15
CA GLU A 83 -8.90 12.28 -15.93
C GLU A 83 -9.88 12.29 -17.12
N ASP A 84 -9.98 11.17 -17.84
CA ASP A 84 -10.90 11.01 -18.98
C ASP A 84 -12.38 11.09 -18.57
N HIS A 85 -12.71 10.81 -17.30
CA HIS A 85 -14.08 10.85 -16.76
C HIS A 85 -14.31 12.01 -15.78
N MET A 86 -13.38 12.96 -15.68
CA MET A 86 -13.51 14.10 -14.79
C MET A 86 -14.34 15.21 -15.45
N PHE A 87 -15.55 15.43 -14.93
CA PHE A 87 -16.43 16.49 -15.41
C PHE A 87 -16.63 17.56 -14.34
N PHE A 88 -16.37 18.83 -14.69
CA PHE A 88 -16.59 19.95 -13.78
C PHE A 88 -18.02 20.48 -13.93
N LYS A 89 -18.78 20.49 -12.83
CA LYS A 89 -20.09 21.13 -12.80
C LYS A 89 -19.90 22.65 -12.81
N LYS A 90 -20.45 23.34 -13.81
CA LYS A 90 -20.53 24.81 -13.81
C LYS A 90 -21.41 25.28 -12.63
N LYS A 91 -20.92 26.27 -11.89
CA LYS A 91 -21.65 26.94 -10.82
C LYS A 91 -22.66 27.93 -11.39
#